data_AF-A0A2X3UHM3-F1
#
_entry.id   AF-A0A2X3UHM3-F1
#
_cell.length_a   1.000
_cell.length_b   1.000
_cell.length_c   1.000
_cell.angle_alpha   90.00
_cell.angle_beta   90.00
_cell.angle_gamma   90.00
#
_symmetry.space_group_name_H-M   'P 1'
#
loop_
_entity.id
_entity.type
_entity.pdbx_description
1 polymer ?
#
loop_
_entity_poly.entity_id
_entity_poly.type
_entity_poly.pdbx_seq_one_letter_code
_entity_poly.pdbx_strand_id
1 'polypeptide(L)'
;MSQKQHHNDDDNQTKNGMVRGLQNRHVQLIAIAGTIGTGLFLGAGRSISLTGPSIILVYMLTGVFMYLMMRAIGEMLYMDPDQHTFINFITKYLGKGWGFFSGWSYWVSLVFIGMAEITAVANYVQFWFPSWPAWQIQIVFLFILSSVNLIAVKIFGEVEFWFGMIKIITILALIATGIFMVATNFETPAGHASLINITQGFQMFPKGWVSFAMTFQMVFFAYQAIEFVGITTSETANPRKVLPKAIKEIPVRIAIFYVGALIAIMAIFPWQKLPVNESPFVMVFQMAGIKWAAALINFVVLTAAASSLNSTLYSTGRHLFQIAKETPNSKVMKSLKLDTLARNGIPSRAIIVSAIVVCISAFINVLPGVSDAFALIAASSSGVYIAIYILTMLAHLKYRKSQEFMADGFLMPAYKILNPLTIAFFVFVFVCLFLQKSTVVGAIGAVIWIVVFGIYSNLKHSK
;
A
#
# COMPACT_ATOMS: atom_id res chain seq x y z
N MET A 1 -10.66 42.44 24.41
CA MET A 1 -11.21 41.32 23.60
C MET A 1 -10.14 40.57 22.77
N SER A 2 -8.83 40.73 23.03
CA SER A 2 -7.75 40.16 22.18
C SER A 2 -7.19 38.79 22.62
N GLN A 3 -7.71 38.19 23.69
CA GLN A 3 -7.18 36.93 24.26
C GLN A 3 -8.01 35.67 23.93
N LYS A 4 -9.18 35.81 23.27
CA LYS A 4 -10.03 34.67 22.90
C LYS A 4 -9.79 34.09 21.49
N GLN A 5 -8.94 34.73 20.68
CA GLN A 5 -8.61 34.26 19.32
C GLN A 5 -7.37 33.35 19.25
N HIS A 6 -6.47 33.40 20.24
CA HIS A 6 -5.27 32.56 20.24
C HIS A 6 -5.49 31.13 20.76
N HIS A 7 -6.63 30.82 21.38
CA HIS A 7 -6.86 29.51 21.99
C HIS A 7 -7.50 28.46 21.05
N ASN A 8 -7.95 28.86 19.85
CA ASN A 8 -8.59 27.94 18.89
C ASN A 8 -7.67 27.50 17.73
N ASP A 9 -6.53 28.17 17.52
CA ASP A 9 -5.64 27.85 16.39
C ASP A 9 -4.63 26.72 16.70
N ASP A 10 -4.30 26.50 17.97
CA ASP A 10 -3.31 25.49 18.40
C ASP A 10 -3.86 24.04 18.32
N ASP A 11 -5.17 23.82 18.48
CA ASP A 11 -5.77 22.47 18.41
C ASP A 11 -5.77 21.88 17.00
N ASN A 12 -5.67 22.74 15.98
CA ASN A 12 -5.68 22.38 14.55
C ASN A 12 -4.28 22.18 13.95
N GLN A 13 -3.20 22.27 14.74
CA GLN A 13 -1.83 22.06 14.26
C GLN A 13 -1.18 20.86 14.95
N THR A 14 -0.37 20.11 14.20
CA THR A 14 0.52 19.09 14.75
C THR A 14 1.70 19.77 15.47
N LYS A 15 2.42 19.04 16.36
CA LYS A 15 3.67 19.54 16.99
C LYS A 15 4.71 20.04 15.97
N ASN A 16 4.62 19.60 14.72
CA ASN A 16 5.50 20.00 13.63
C ASN A 16 4.99 21.21 12.81
N GLY A 17 3.85 21.81 13.17
CA GLY A 17 3.24 22.97 12.52
C GLY A 17 2.36 22.66 11.30
N MET A 18 2.11 21.38 10.99
CA MET A 18 1.22 20.98 9.89
C MET A 18 -0.25 21.05 10.32
N VAL A 19 -1.13 21.48 9.41
CA VAL A 19 -2.57 21.63 9.66
C VAL A 19 -3.30 20.28 9.66
N ARG A 20 -4.12 20.04 10.67
CA ARG A 20 -5.07 18.92 10.78
C ARG A 20 -6.31 19.21 9.93
N GLY A 21 -6.28 18.84 8.64
CA GLY A 21 -7.34 19.15 7.68
C GLY A 21 -8.31 18.00 7.35
N LEU A 22 -8.11 16.80 7.89
CA LEU A 22 -8.91 15.62 7.58
C LEU A 22 -10.08 15.44 8.56
N GLN A 23 -11.28 15.24 8.04
CA GLN A 23 -12.44 14.90 8.85
C GLN A 23 -12.42 13.41 9.23
N ASN A 24 -13.10 13.03 10.30
CA ASN A 24 -13.21 11.62 10.72
C ASN A 24 -13.66 10.67 9.59
N ARG A 25 -14.60 11.12 8.74
CA ARG A 25 -15.05 10.36 7.56
C ARG A 25 -13.92 10.12 6.55
N HIS A 26 -13.06 11.12 6.34
CA HIS A 26 -11.91 11.00 5.44
C HIS A 26 -10.92 10.00 6.02
N VAL A 27 -10.60 10.12 7.31
CA VAL A 27 -9.66 9.19 7.98
C VAL A 27 -10.17 7.74 7.93
N GLN A 28 -11.45 7.51 8.22
CA GLN A 28 -12.03 6.17 8.15
C GLN A 28 -12.00 5.61 6.74
N LEU A 29 -12.38 6.41 5.74
CA LEU A 29 -12.42 5.94 4.37
C LEU A 29 -11.02 5.76 3.77
N ILE A 30 -10.07 6.65 4.07
CA ILE A 30 -8.63 6.47 3.73
C ILE A 30 -8.12 5.18 4.36
N ALA A 31 -8.46 4.90 5.63
CA ALA A 31 -8.07 3.67 6.29
C ALA A 31 -8.70 2.41 5.66
N ILE A 32 -9.87 2.51 5.02
CA ILE A 32 -10.52 1.38 4.32
C ILE A 32 -9.98 1.27 2.90
N ALA A 33 -10.14 2.33 2.11
CA ALA A 33 -9.79 2.39 0.70
C ALA A 33 -8.27 2.35 0.44
N GLY A 34 -7.47 2.85 1.38
CA GLY A 34 -6.00 2.75 1.32
C GLY A 34 -5.51 1.32 1.50
N THR A 35 -6.34 0.43 2.06
CA THR A 35 -6.06 -1.01 2.08
C THR A 35 -6.51 -1.73 0.82
N ILE A 36 -7.00 -1.00 -0.21
CA ILE A 36 -7.47 -1.54 -1.49
C ILE A 36 -6.73 -0.80 -2.60
N GLY A 37 -5.60 -1.36 -3.04
CA GLY A 37 -4.77 -0.82 -4.11
C GLY A 37 -5.06 -1.42 -5.48
N THR A 38 -4.26 -1.04 -6.46
CA THR A 38 -4.29 -1.59 -7.83
C THR A 38 -3.94 -3.07 -7.88
N GLY A 39 -3.18 -3.57 -6.90
CA GLY A 39 -2.69 -4.94 -6.87
C GLY A 39 -3.80 -6.02 -6.92
N LEU A 40 -4.97 -5.79 -6.32
CA LEU A 40 -6.09 -6.73 -6.42
C LEU A 40 -6.63 -6.81 -7.85
N PHE A 41 -6.86 -5.66 -8.49
CA PHE A 41 -7.48 -5.59 -9.81
C PHE A 41 -6.53 -5.97 -10.95
N LEU A 42 -5.27 -5.52 -10.89
CA LEU A 42 -4.23 -5.86 -11.86
C LEU A 42 -3.75 -7.31 -11.71
N GLY A 43 -3.71 -7.80 -10.46
CA GLY A 43 -3.03 -9.05 -10.12
C GLY A 43 -3.91 -10.28 -10.06
N ALA A 44 -5.22 -10.15 -9.90
CA ALA A 44 -6.10 -11.30 -9.71
C ALA A 44 -6.02 -12.31 -10.86
N GLY A 45 -6.13 -11.87 -12.12
CA GLY A 45 -6.10 -12.77 -13.28
C GLY A 45 -4.79 -13.55 -13.38
N ARG A 46 -3.65 -12.84 -13.33
CA ARG A 46 -2.32 -13.45 -13.34
C ARG A 46 -2.12 -14.39 -12.15
N SER A 47 -2.51 -13.98 -10.94
CA SER A 47 -2.32 -14.78 -9.73
C SER A 47 -3.19 -16.05 -9.71
N ILE A 48 -4.46 -15.95 -10.12
CA ILE A 48 -5.34 -17.10 -10.31
C ILE A 48 -4.75 -18.03 -11.38
N SER A 49 -4.22 -17.50 -12.48
CA SER A 49 -3.59 -18.35 -13.50
C SER A 49 -2.35 -19.10 -12.98
N LEU A 50 -1.64 -18.55 -11.99
CA LEU A 50 -0.42 -19.15 -11.43
C LEU A 50 -0.73 -20.19 -10.34
N THR A 51 -1.80 -20.00 -9.58
CA THR A 51 -2.07 -20.77 -8.34
C THR A 51 -3.44 -21.42 -8.31
N GLY A 52 -4.33 -21.07 -9.22
CA GLY A 52 -5.72 -21.50 -9.16
C GLY A 52 -6.37 -21.02 -7.85
N PRO A 53 -7.19 -21.84 -7.21
CA PRO A 53 -7.91 -21.46 -6.00
C PRO A 53 -7.01 -21.27 -4.77
N SER A 54 -5.77 -21.79 -4.79
CA SER A 54 -4.84 -21.58 -3.68
C SER A 54 -4.38 -20.12 -3.55
N ILE A 55 -4.70 -19.24 -4.51
CA ILE A 55 -4.57 -17.79 -4.38
C ILE A 55 -5.31 -17.25 -3.14
N ILE A 56 -6.46 -17.86 -2.78
CA ILE A 56 -7.21 -17.48 -1.58
C ILE A 56 -6.35 -17.68 -0.33
N LEU A 57 -5.59 -18.78 -0.27
CA LEU A 57 -4.67 -19.07 0.83
C LEU A 57 -3.52 -18.08 0.86
N VAL A 58 -2.98 -17.67 -0.30
CA VAL A 58 -1.90 -16.68 -0.37
C VAL A 58 -2.38 -15.31 0.16
N TYR A 59 -3.57 -14.86 -0.24
CA TYR A 59 -4.16 -13.62 0.28
C TYR A 59 -4.48 -13.70 1.77
N MET A 60 -5.07 -14.80 2.24
CA MET A 60 -5.35 -14.99 3.67
C MET A 60 -4.07 -15.02 4.50
N LEU A 61 -3.07 -15.80 4.08
CA LEU A 61 -1.82 -15.96 4.82
C LEU A 61 -1.04 -14.63 4.86
N THR A 62 -0.89 -13.97 3.72
CA THR A 62 -0.26 -12.64 3.66
C THR A 62 -1.03 -11.64 4.50
N GLY A 63 -2.36 -11.63 4.39
CA GLY A 63 -3.23 -10.77 5.16
C GLY A 63 -3.13 -10.98 6.67
N VAL A 64 -3.01 -12.23 7.13
CA VAL A 64 -2.75 -12.56 8.55
C VAL A 64 -1.43 -11.95 9.02
N PHE A 65 -0.35 -12.11 8.27
CA PHE A 65 0.95 -11.57 8.68
C PHE A 65 1.01 -10.04 8.61
N MET A 66 0.34 -9.42 7.63
CA MET A 66 0.17 -7.97 7.55
C MET A 66 -0.67 -7.44 8.72
N TYR A 67 -1.73 -8.17 9.12
CA TYR A 67 -2.49 -7.85 10.32
C TYR A 67 -1.64 -7.96 11.59
N LEU A 68 -0.83 -9.00 11.74
CA LEU A 68 0.07 -9.17 12.89
C LEU A 68 1.10 -8.03 12.98
N MET A 69 1.66 -7.60 11.84
CA MET A 69 2.49 -6.41 11.78
C MET A 69 1.72 -5.16 12.22
N MET A 70 0.50 -4.97 11.74
CA MET A 70 -0.35 -3.85 12.16
C MET A 70 -0.72 -3.91 13.64
N ARG A 71 -0.85 -5.09 14.24
CA ARG A 71 -1.00 -5.24 15.69
C ARG A 71 0.24 -4.78 16.44
N ALA A 72 1.44 -5.11 15.96
CA ALA A 72 2.69 -4.66 16.55
C ALA A 72 2.85 -3.13 16.45
N ILE A 73 2.56 -2.54 15.28
CA ILE A 73 2.54 -1.08 15.09
C ILE A 73 1.52 -0.43 16.02
N GLY A 74 0.29 -0.98 16.06
CA GLY A 74 -0.79 -0.46 16.89
C GLY A 74 -0.49 -0.51 18.37
N GLU A 75 0.21 -1.54 18.84
CA GLU A 75 0.61 -1.63 20.24
C GLU A 75 1.61 -0.52 20.63
N MET A 76 2.60 -0.23 19.77
CA MET A 76 3.56 0.85 20.01
C MET A 76 2.90 2.24 19.88
N LEU A 77 2.05 2.45 18.86
CA LEU A 77 1.28 3.70 18.69
C LEU A 77 0.25 3.91 19.79
N TYR A 78 -0.29 2.84 20.39
CA TYR A 78 -1.19 2.98 21.52
C TYR A 78 -0.43 3.54 22.73
N MET A 79 0.80 3.09 22.98
CA MET A 79 1.65 3.59 24.05
C MET A 79 2.02 5.07 23.83
N ASP A 80 2.45 5.42 22.62
CA ASP A 80 2.85 6.79 22.25
C ASP A 80 2.13 7.26 20.98
N PRO A 81 0.88 7.79 21.10
CA PRO A 81 0.07 8.21 19.96
C PRO A 81 0.53 9.51 19.31
N ASP A 82 1.46 10.23 19.93
CA ASP A 82 2.03 11.47 19.38
C ASP A 82 3.03 11.18 18.24
N GLN A 83 3.45 9.92 18.06
CA GLN A 83 4.31 9.52 16.97
C GLN A 83 3.56 9.52 15.64
N HIS A 84 3.95 10.43 14.75
CA HIS A 84 3.36 10.54 13.41
C HIS A 84 3.75 9.38 12.46
N THR A 85 4.84 8.67 12.75
CA THR A 85 5.30 7.53 11.94
C THR A 85 5.78 6.39 12.83
N PHE A 86 5.45 5.16 12.44
CA PHE A 86 5.92 3.97 13.13
C PHE A 86 7.44 3.81 13.05
N ILE A 87 8.09 4.48 12.09
CA ILE A 87 9.56 4.51 11.94
C ILE A 87 10.24 5.08 13.19
N ASN A 88 9.59 5.99 13.92
CA ASN A 88 10.15 6.58 15.14
C ASN A 88 10.38 5.51 16.22
N PHE A 89 9.56 4.45 16.26
CA PHE A 89 9.80 3.32 17.16
C PHE A 89 11.03 2.50 16.78
N ILE A 90 11.36 2.41 15.48
CA ILE A 90 12.61 1.80 15.04
C ILE A 90 13.79 2.61 15.56
N THR A 91 13.77 3.94 15.41
CA THR A 91 14.79 4.83 15.97
C THR A 91 14.90 4.67 17.49
N LYS A 92 13.76 4.65 18.19
CA LYS A 92 13.68 4.58 19.66
C LYS A 92 14.25 3.27 20.22
N TYR A 93 13.86 2.14 19.64
CA TYR A 93 14.21 0.82 20.19
C TYR A 93 15.42 0.16 19.52
N LEU A 94 15.68 0.43 18.24
CA LEU A 94 16.84 -0.13 17.52
C LEU A 94 18.02 0.85 17.42
N GLY A 95 17.81 2.15 17.68
CA GLY A 95 18.85 3.17 17.70
C GLY A 95 18.86 4.06 16.45
N LYS A 96 19.64 5.15 16.51
CA LYS A 96 19.67 6.20 15.47
C LYS A 96 20.12 5.71 14.10
N GLY A 97 21.04 4.74 14.03
CA GLY A 97 21.49 4.16 12.76
C GLY A 97 20.36 3.48 11.98
N TRP A 98 19.63 2.58 12.65
CA TRP A 98 18.44 1.93 12.07
C TRP A 98 17.27 2.87 11.85
N GLY A 99 17.12 3.89 12.69
CA GLY A 99 16.19 4.99 12.49
C GLY A 99 16.45 5.75 11.19
N PHE A 100 17.69 6.19 10.98
CA PHE A 100 18.11 6.90 9.77
C PHE A 100 17.96 6.02 8.52
N PHE A 101 18.36 4.76 8.59
CA PHE A 101 18.14 3.78 7.52
C PHE A 101 16.66 3.67 7.18
N SER A 102 15.80 3.46 8.18
CA SER A 102 14.38 3.20 7.98
C SER A 102 13.65 4.44 7.49
N GLY A 103 14.00 5.64 7.97
CA GLY A 103 13.45 6.91 7.51
C GLY A 103 13.64 7.08 6.01
N TRP A 104 14.89 7.02 5.53
CA TRP A 104 15.18 7.16 4.10
C TRP A 104 14.67 6.00 3.26
N SER A 105 14.82 4.77 3.75
CA SER A 105 14.36 3.58 3.04
C SER A 105 12.84 3.60 2.85
N TYR A 106 12.09 4.07 3.85
CA TYR A 106 10.64 4.22 3.75
C TYR A 106 10.26 5.30 2.74
N TRP A 107 10.96 6.44 2.73
CA TRP A 107 10.74 7.47 1.71
C TRP A 107 10.97 6.94 0.29
N VAL A 108 12.11 6.27 0.05
CA VAL A 108 12.45 5.68 -1.25
C VAL A 108 11.43 4.61 -1.66
N SER A 109 10.98 3.79 -0.71
CA SER A 109 9.98 2.76 -1.00
C SER A 109 8.62 3.38 -1.37
N LEU A 110 8.20 4.44 -0.68
CA LEU A 110 7.01 5.20 -1.07
C LEU A 110 7.18 5.82 -2.47
N VAL A 111 8.35 6.36 -2.81
CA VAL A 111 8.63 6.84 -4.17
C VAL A 111 8.48 5.71 -5.19
N PHE A 112 9.01 4.50 -4.93
CA PHE A 112 8.83 3.35 -5.82
C PHE A 112 7.36 2.92 -5.94
N ILE A 113 6.56 2.95 -4.86
CA ILE A 113 5.11 2.75 -4.97
C ILE A 113 4.53 3.77 -5.95
N GLY A 114 4.83 5.06 -5.78
CA GLY A 114 4.32 6.11 -6.65
C GLY A 114 4.71 5.89 -8.12
N MET A 115 5.93 5.42 -8.36
CA MET A 115 6.43 5.06 -9.69
C MET A 115 5.69 3.85 -10.29
N ALA A 116 5.35 2.84 -9.49
CA ALA A 116 4.56 1.70 -9.94
C ALA A 116 3.11 2.13 -10.26
N GLU A 117 2.51 2.96 -9.40
CA GLU A 117 1.12 3.41 -9.58
C GLU A 117 0.96 4.35 -10.78
N ILE A 118 1.89 5.27 -11.01
CA ILE A 118 1.84 6.13 -12.20
C ILE A 118 2.06 5.34 -13.49
N THR A 119 2.86 4.26 -13.44
CA THR A 119 3.00 3.30 -14.54
C THR A 119 1.68 2.57 -14.81
N ALA A 120 0.98 2.13 -13.76
CA ALA A 120 -0.36 1.55 -13.90
C ALA A 120 -1.37 2.54 -14.49
N VAL A 121 -1.40 3.79 -14.00
CA VAL A 121 -2.23 4.88 -14.55
C VAL A 121 -2.03 5.00 -16.07
N ALA A 122 -0.79 5.02 -16.54
CA ALA A 122 -0.50 5.13 -17.97
C ALA A 122 -1.08 3.96 -18.78
N ASN A 123 -0.85 2.72 -18.31
CA ASN A 123 -1.39 1.52 -18.96
C ASN A 123 -2.92 1.56 -19.05
N TYR A 124 -3.59 2.03 -18.00
CA TYR A 124 -5.05 2.12 -17.98
C TYR A 124 -5.60 3.27 -18.83
N VAL A 125 -4.92 4.42 -18.91
CA VAL A 125 -5.34 5.51 -19.82
C VAL A 125 -5.21 5.10 -21.29
N GLN A 126 -4.20 4.30 -21.62
CA GLN A 126 -3.99 3.78 -22.97
C GLN A 126 -5.11 2.85 -23.47
N PHE A 127 -5.98 2.36 -22.59
CA PHE A 127 -7.22 1.69 -23.00
C PHE A 127 -8.10 2.59 -23.87
N TRP A 128 -8.25 3.87 -23.51
CA TRP A 128 -9.02 4.84 -24.29
C TRP A 128 -8.16 5.61 -25.31
N PHE A 129 -6.86 5.79 -25.00
CA PHE A 129 -5.93 6.54 -25.85
C PHE A 129 -4.67 5.72 -26.18
N PRO A 130 -4.76 4.66 -27.00
CA PRO A 130 -3.65 3.72 -27.22
C PRO A 130 -2.41 4.37 -27.85
N SER A 131 -2.61 5.42 -28.64
CA SER A 131 -1.56 6.16 -29.32
C SER A 131 -0.86 7.20 -28.43
N TRP A 132 -1.40 7.51 -27.25
CA TRP A 132 -0.78 8.49 -26.34
C TRP A 132 0.41 7.84 -25.62
N PRO A 133 1.66 8.33 -25.82
CA PRO A 133 2.82 7.70 -25.22
C PRO A 133 2.75 7.66 -23.68
N ALA A 134 3.05 6.49 -23.10
CA ALA A 134 2.92 6.24 -21.67
C ALA A 134 3.65 7.28 -20.81
N TRP A 135 4.87 7.66 -21.18
CA TRP A 135 5.66 8.66 -20.44
C TRP A 135 4.97 10.04 -20.37
N GLN A 136 4.24 10.45 -21.41
CA GLN A 136 3.50 11.72 -21.41
C GLN A 136 2.31 11.65 -20.46
N ILE A 137 1.57 10.53 -20.50
CA ILE A 137 0.45 10.30 -19.58
C ILE A 137 0.94 10.38 -18.14
N GLN A 138 2.07 9.75 -17.83
CA GLN A 138 2.65 9.76 -16.49
C GLN A 138 2.96 11.17 -16.01
N ILE A 139 3.63 11.99 -16.83
CA ILE A 139 3.97 13.37 -16.48
C ILE A 139 2.70 14.20 -16.24
N VAL A 140 1.69 14.07 -17.11
CA VAL A 140 0.43 14.80 -17.00
C VAL A 140 -0.33 14.42 -15.73
N PHE A 141 -0.53 13.13 -15.47
CA PHE A 141 -1.27 12.67 -14.28
C PHE A 141 -0.52 12.99 -12.99
N LEU A 142 0.81 12.85 -12.99
CA LEU A 142 1.63 13.22 -11.85
C LEU A 142 1.55 14.72 -11.56
N PHE A 143 1.55 15.57 -12.59
CA PHE A 143 1.34 17.00 -12.44
C PHE A 143 -0.03 17.33 -11.85
N ILE A 144 -1.10 16.71 -12.37
CA ILE A 144 -2.48 16.90 -11.88
C ILE A 144 -2.57 16.51 -10.39
N LEU A 145 -2.15 15.30 -10.03
CA LEU A 145 -2.26 14.79 -8.66
C LEU A 145 -1.31 15.52 -7.69
N SER A 146 -0.12 15.90 -8.14
CA SER A 146 0.78 16.74 -7.33
C SER A 146 0.14 18.11 -7.07
N SER A 147 -0.50 18.72 -8.07
CA SER A 147 -1.20 20.00 -7.91
C SER A 147 -2.32 19.90 -6.87
N VAL A 148 -3.11 18.82 -6.88
CA VAL A 148 -4.12 18.54 -5.85
C VAL A 148 -3.51 18.53 -4.44
N ASN A 149 -2.35 17.89 -4.28
CA ASN A 149 -1.64 17.80 -3.00
C ASN A 149 -1.03 19.13 -2.53
N LEU A 150 -0.83 20.09 -3.44
CA LEU A 150 -0.24 21.40 -3.13
C LEU A 150 -1.28 22.46 -2.72
N ILE A 151 -2.55 22.29 -3.10
CA ILE A 151 -3.61 23.29 -2.86
C ILE A 151 -4.11 23.23 -1.41
N ALA A 152 -4.69 22.10 -0.99
CA ALA A 152 -5.25 21.95 0.35
C ALA A 152 -5.41 20.49 0.77
N VAL A 153 -5.08 20.20 2.03
CA VAL A 153 -5.27 18.87 2.66
C VAL A 153 -6.73 18.40 2.61
N LYS A 154 -7.69 19.32 2.65
CA LYS A 154 -9.11 19.01 2.52
C LYS A 154 -9.46 18.44 1.15
N ILE A 155 -8.92 19.00 0.07
CA ILE A 155 -9.19 18.55 -1.31
C ILE A 155 -8.63 17.14 -1.50
N PHE A 156 -7.43 16.88 -0.97
CA PHE A 156 -6.87 15.53 -0.91
C PHE A 156 -7.85 14.53 -0.26
N GLY A 157 -8.42 14.88 0.90
CA GLY A 157 -9.37 14.02 1.61
C GLY A 157 -10.68 13.77 0.86
N GLU A 158 -11.21 14.77 0.15
CA GLU A 158 -12.42 14.61 -0.67
C GLU A 158 -12.16 13.75 -1.92
N VAL A 159 -11.05 13.97 -2.62
CA VAL A 159 -10.66 13.16 -3.79
C VAL A 159 -10.51 11.69 -3.38
N GLU A 160 -9.81 11.45 -2.28
CA GLU A 160 -9.60 10.11 -1.77
C GLU A 160 -10.89 9.47 -1.26
N PHE A 161 -11.82 10.28 -0.72
CA PHE A 161 -13.14 9.80 -0.34
C PHE A 161 -13.90 9.23 -1.55
N TRP A 162 -13.96 9.98 -2.65
CA TRP A 162 -14.68 9.53 -3.85
C TRP A 162 -13.99 8.35 -4.53
N PHE A 163 -12.65 8.38 -4.66
CA PHE A 163 -11.92 7.24 -5.21
C PHE A 163 -12.08 5.97 -4.36
N GLY A 164 -12.08 6.12 -3.04
CA GLY A 164 -12.35 5.02 -2.12
C GLY A 164 -13.73 4.43 -2.29
N MET A 165 -14.75 5.28 -2.46
CA MET A 165 -16.13 4.85 -2.65
C MET A 165 -16.30 4.04 -3.94
N ILE A 166 -15.69 4.47 -5.04
CA ILE A 166 -15.72 3.75 -6.33
C ILE A 166 -15.18 2.33 -6.15
N LYS A 167 -14.00 2.18 -5.53
CA LYS A 167 -13.37 0.87 -5.28
C LYS A 167 -14.28 -0.06 -4.47
N ILE A 168 -14.80 0.43 -3.35
CA ILE A 168 -15.60 -0.38 -2.42
C ILE A 168 -16.91 -0.82 -3.11
N ILE A 169 -17.61 0.11 -3.75
CA ILE A 169 -18.88 -0.19 -4.44
C ILE A 169 -18.66 -1.23 -5.54
N THR A 170 -17.60 -1.09 -6.36
CA THR A 170 -17.33 -2.07 -7.42
C THR A 170 -17.06 -3.46 -6.87
N ILE A 171 -16.29 -3.59 -5.79
CA ILE A 171 -16.02 -4.90 -5.18
C ILE A 171 -17.29 -5.51 -4.58
N LEU A 172 -18.08 -4.71 -3.87
CA LEU A 172 -19.36 -5.19 -3.31
C LEU A 172 -20.34 -5.60 -4.41
N ALA A 173 -20.41 -4.84 -5.51
CA ALA A 173 -21.25 -5.17 -6.66
C ALA A 173 -20.79 -6.47 -7.34
N LEU A 174 -19.48 -6.70 -7.45
CA LEU A 174 -18.92 -7.94 -7.99
C LEU A 174 -19.32 -9.14 -7.11
N ILE A 175 -19.15 -9.02 -5.78
CA ILE A 175 -19.51 -10.07 -4.83
C ILE A 175 -21.02 -10.35 -4.89
N ALA A 176 -21.85 -9.31 -4.90
CA ALA A 176 -23.30 -9.44 -5.01
C ALA A 176 -23.72 -10.11 -6.32
N THR A 177 -23.07 -9.75 -7.43
CA THR A 177 -23.27 -10.40 -8.74
C THR A 177 -22.92 -11.88 -8.69
N GLY A 178 -21.79 -12.23 -8.09
CA GLY A 178 -21.39 -13.64 -7.91
C GLY A 178 -22.38 -14.43 -7.08
N ILE A 179 -22.85 -13.88 -5.96
CA ILE A 179 -23.87 -14.51 -5.11
C ILE A 179 -25.16 -14.71 -5.93
N PHE A 180 -25.61 -13.70 -6.65
CA PHE A 180 -26.83 -13.77 -7.47
C PHE A 180 -26.74 -14.81 -8.59
N MET A 181 -25.62 -14.85 -9.32
CA MET A 181 -25.40 -15.82 -10.40
C MET A 181 -25.34 -17.25 -9.87
N VAL A 182 -24.70 -17.49 -8.73
CA VAL A 182 -24.68 -18.81 -8.09
C VAL A 182 -26.08 -19.19 -7.60
N ALA A 183 -26.81 -18.28 -6.97
CA ALA A 183 -28.15 -18.55 -6.43
C ALA A 183 -29.19 -18.85 -7.53
N THR A 184 -29.02 -18.26 -8.71
CA THR A 184 -29.92 -18.48 -9.86
C THR A 184 -29.46 -19.60 -10.79
N ASN A 185 -28.36 -20.28 -10.46
CA ASN A 185 -27.71 -21.27 -11.33
C ASN A 185 -27.51 -20.72 -12.75
N PHE A 186 -26.91 -19.53 -12.84
CA PHE A 186 -26.72 -18.81 -14.09
C PHE A 186 -25.79 -19.57 -15.03
N GLU A 187 -26.18 -19.68 -16.30
CA GLU A 187 -25.37 -20.34 -17.33
C GLU A 187 -24.28 -19.39 -17.86
N THR A 188 -23.03 -19.85 -17.84
CA THR A 188 -21.86 -19.14 -18.38
C THR A 188 -21.28 -19.94 -19.55
N PRO A 189 -20.42 -19.33 -20.40
CA PRO A 189 -19.74 -20.05 -21.48
C PRO A 189 -18.89 -21.25 -21.04
N ALA A 190 -18.58 -21.39 -19.74
CA ALA A 190 -17.78 -22.49 -19.20
C ALA A 190 -18.54 -23.50 -18.36
N GLY A 191 -19.86 -23.36 -18.23
CA GLY A 191 -20.72 -24.13 -17.33
C GLY A 191 -21.58 -23.21 -16.47
N HIS A 192 -22.15 -23.72 -15.38
CA HIS A 192 -22.98 -22.91 -14.48
C HIS A 192 -22.14 -22.22 -13.41
N ALA A 193 -22.56 -21.02 -13.02
CA ALA A 193 -22.02 -20.35 -11.84
C ALA A 193 -22.34 -21.18 -10.59
N SER A 194 -21.31 -21.66 -9.90
CA SER A 194 -21.44 -22.51 -8.72
C SER A 194 -20.15 -22.52 -7.91
N LEU A 195 -20.26 -22.69 -6.59
CA LEU A 195 -19.10 -22.88 -5.72
C LEU A 195 -18.28 -24.12 -6.10
N ILE A 196 -18.87 -25.09 -6.80
CA ILE A 196 -18.16 -26.27 -7.32
C ILE A 196 -17.05 -25.87 -8.29
N ASN A 197 -17.15 -24.73 -8.98
CA ASN A 197 -16.11 -24.24 -9.90
C ASN A 197 -14.78 -23.95 -9.19
N ILE A 198 -14.80 -23.76 -7.87
CA ILE A 198 -13.62 -23.54 -7.04
C ILE A 198 -12.96 -24.87 -6.65
N THR A 199 -13.76 -25.86 -6.27
CA THR A 199 -13.26 -27.14 -5.72
C THR A 199 -13.08 -28.22 -6.78
N GLN A 200 -13.81 -28.14 -7.90
CA GLN A 200 -13.73 -29.09 -8.99
C GLN A 200 -12.37 -29.03 -9.67
N GLY A 201 -11.68 -30.17 -9.66
CA GLY A 201 -10.31 -30.27 -10.17
C GLY A 201 -9.32 -29.43 -9.36
N PHE A 202 -9.62 -29.13 -8.09
CA PHE A 202 -8.72 -28.37 -7.21
C PHE A 202 -7.35 -29.04 -7.15
N GLN A 203 -6.32 -28.23 -7.42
CA GLN A 203 -4.93 -28.57 -7.19
C GLN A 203 -4.35 -27.46 -6.32
N MET A 204 -3.69 -27.83 -5.23
CA MET A 204 -3.06 -26.85 -4.34
C MET A 204 -1.97 -26.05 -5.06
N PHE A 205 -1.22 -26.71 -5.95
CA PHE A 205 -0.10 -26.14 -6.68
C PHE A 205 -0.18 -26.52 -8.18
N PRO A 206 -1.13 -25.95 -8.96
CA PRO A 206 -1.40 -26.40 -10.32
C PRO A 206 -0.24 -26.18 -11.29
N LYS A 207 0.62 -25.19 -11.01
CA LYS A 207 1.87 -24.93 -11.74
C LYS A 207 3.12 -25.19 -10.88
N GLY A 208 2.98 -26.00 -9.84
CA GLY A 208 4.04 -26.32 -8.89
C GLY A 208 4.25 -25.28 -7.78
N TRP A 209 5.00 -25.70 -6.75
CA TRP A 209 5.25 -24.88 -5.55
C TRP A 209 5.94 -23.56 -5.85
N VAL A 210 6.84 -23.52 -6.84
CA VAL A 210 7.56 -22.28 -7.20
C VAL A 210 6.59 -21.21 -7.72
N SER A 211 5.64 -21.57 -8.60
CA SER A 211 4.60 -20.63 -9.07
C SER A 211 3.70 -20.15 -7.94
N PHE A 212 3.45 -21.01 -6.94
CA PHE A 212 2.75 -20.61 -5.72
C PHE A 212 3.54 -19.60 -4.89
N ALA A 213 4.79 -19.90 -4.57
CA ALA A 213 5.67 -18.99 -3.84
C ALA A 213 5.81 -17.62 -4.54
N MET A 214 5.92 -17.63 -5.87
CA MET A 214 5.99 -16.42 -6.70
C MET A 214 4.78 -15.47 -6.57
N THR A 215 3.59 -15.95 -6.16
CA THR A 215 2.42 -15.07 -5.99
C THR A 215 2.45 -14.26 -4.70
N PHE A 216 3.19 -14.71 -3.67
CA PHE A 216 3.29 -13.99 -2.40
C PHE A 216 3.83 -12.57 -2.58
N GLN A 217 4.78 -12.34 -3.48
CA GLN A 217 5.27 -10.98 -3.71
C GLN A 217 4.22 -10.04 -4.29
N MET A 218 3.38 -10.53 -5.23
CA MET A 218 2.35 -9.71 -5.86
C MET A 218 1.23 -9.39 -4.87
N VAL A 219 0.86 -10.39 -4.07
CA VAL A 219 -0.11 -10.24 -2.98
C VAL A 219 0.45 -9.32 -1.89
N PHE A 220 1.72 -9.44 -1.54
CA PHE A 220 2.38 -8.55 -0.57
C PHE A 220 2.38 -7.10 -1.06
N PHE A 221 2.71 -6.85 -2.33
CA PHE A 221 2.61 -5.51 -2.92
C PHE A 221 1.19 -4.96 -2.81
N ALA A 222 0.16 -5.79 -3.03
CA ALA A 222 -1.24 -5.39 -2.89
C ALA A 222 -1.66 -5.03 -1.44
N TYR A 223 -0.84 -5.36 -0.44
CA TYR A 223 -1.04 -5.01 0.98
C TYR A 223 -0.14 -3.87 1.48
N GLN A 224 0.77 -3.35 0.64
CA GLN A 224 1.56 -2.16 1.02
C GLN A 224 0.63 -0.97 1.28
N ALA A 225 1.12 -0.01 2.09
CA ALA A 225 0.35 1.14 2.58
C ALA A 225 -0.75 0.81 3.62
N ILE A 226 -0.91 -0.46 4.06
CA ILE A 226 -1.81 -0.80 5.17
C ILE A 226 -1.44 -0.06 6.47
N GLU A 227 -0.17 0.28 6.65
CA GLU A 227 0.37 1.06 7.75
C GLU A 227 -0.12 2.51 7.80
N PHE A 228 -0.68 3.04 6.71
CA PHE A 228 -1.31 4.37 6.71
C PHE A 228 -2.50 4.43 7.68
N VAL A 229 -3.10 3.28 8.02
CA VAL A 229 -4.07 3.21 9.12
C VAL A 229 -3.45 3.70 10.44
N GLY A 230 -2.20 3.35 10.74
CA GLY A 230 -1.49 3.83 11.92
C GLY A 230 -1.21 5.34 11.87
N ILE A 231 -0.73 5.83 10.72
CA ILE A 231 -0.42 7.26 10.52
C ILE A 231 -1.70 8.11 10.66
N THR A 232 -2.76 7.75 9.94
CA THR A 232 -4.01 8.53 9.93
C THR A 232 -4.75 8.48 11.27
N THR A 233 -4.66 7.38 12.01
CA THR A 233 -5.26 7.30 13.35
C THR A 233 -4.55 8.19 14.38
N SER A 234 -3.24 8.40 14.25
CA SER A 234 -2.48 9.38 15.07
C SER A 234 -2.94 10.82 14.86
N GLU A 235 -3.55 11.12 13.70
CA GLU A 235 -4.09 12.44 13.38
C GLU A 235 -5.54 12.65 13.85
N THR A 236 -6.17 11.64 14.48
CA THR A 236 -7.54 11.75 15.00
C THR A 236 -7.59 12.40 16.38
N ALA A 237 -8.74 12.99 16.75
CA ALA A 237 -8.93 13.62 18.07
C ALA A 237 -8.78 12.64 19.25
N ASN A 238 -8.97 11.34 19.05
CA ASN A 238 -8.89 10.32 20.10
C ASN A 238 -8.16 9.06 19.61
N PRO A 239 -6.83 9.11 19.36
CA PRO A 239 -6.09 8.01 18.73
C PRO A 239 -6.24 6.69 19.49
N ARG A 240 -6.14 6.70 20.82
CA ARG A 240 -6.27 5.49 21.67
C ARG A 240 -7.64 4.81 21.56
N LYS A 241 -8.70 5.51 21.19
CA LYS A 241 -10.04 4.92 20.99
C LYS A 241 -10.23 4.42 19.55
N VAL A 242 -9.67 5.13 18.57
CA VAL A 242 -9.87 4.85 17.14
C VAL A 242 -8.90 3.76 16.64
N LEU A 243 -7.63 3.83 17.01
CA LEU A 243 -6.56 2.94 16.56
C LEU A 243 -6.90 1.45 16.78
N PRO A 244 -7.32 1.00 18.00
CA PRO A 244 -7.68 -0.40 18.21
C PRO A 244 -8.81 -0.90 17.31
N LYS A 245 -9.82 -0.05 17.04
CA LYS A 245 -10.96 -0.39 16.19
C LYS A 245 -10.52 -0.53 14.74
N ALA A 246 -9.80 0.46 14.23
CA ALA A 246 -9.31 0.49 12.87
C ALA A 246 -8.44 -0.74 12.55
N ILE A 247 -7.57 -1.15 13.48
CA ILE A 247 -6.74 -2.35 13.30
C ILE A 247 -7.60 -3.62 13.38
N LYS A 248 -8.53 -3.74 14.35
CA LYS A 248 -9.38 -4.94 14.51
C LYS A 248 -10.27 -5.21 13.29
N GLU A 249 -10.60 -4.18 12.51
CA GLU A 249 -11.41 -4.31 11.29
C GLU A 249 -10.62 -4.78 10.07
N ILE A 250 -9.27 -4.72 10.09
CA ILE A 250 -8.42 -5.13 8.97
C ILE A 250 -8.74 -6.55 8.47
N PRO A 251 -8.83 -7.60 9.31
CA PRO A 251 -9.11 -8.95 8.83
C PRO A 251 -10.45 -9.07 8.10
N VAL A 252 -11.48 -8.34 8.55
CA VAL A 252 -12.79 -8.33 7.91
C VAL A 252 -12.70 -7.68 6.52
N ARG A 253 -11.97 -6.57 6.39
CA ARG A 253 -11.72 -5.90 5.10
C ARG A 253 -10.98 -6.82 4.13
N ILE A 254 -9.99 -7.56 4.62
CA ILE A 254 -9.25 -8.56 3.84
C ILE A 254 -10.17 -9.69 3.38
N ALA A 255 -10.96 -10.25 4.28
CA ALA A 255 -11.88 -11.34 3.97
C ALA A 255 -12.94 -10.94 2.95
N ILE A 256 -13.51 -9.74 3.07
CA ILE A 256 -14.56 -9.28 2.16
C ILE A 256 -13.95 -8.84 0.83
N PHE A 257 -13.03 -7.88 0.83
CA PHE A 257 -12.63 -7.21 -0.41
C PHE A 257 -11.67 -8.02 -1.26
N TYR A 258 -10.78 -8.81 -0.64
CA TYR A 258 -9.83 -9.63 -1.38
C TYR A 258 -10.37 -11.03 -1.58
N VAL A 259 -10.64 -11.74 -0.47
CA VAL A 259 -11.05 -13.16 -0.54
C VAL A 259 -12.45 -13.30 -1.14
N GLY A 260 -13.41 -12.48 -0.70
CA GLY A 260 -14.77 -12.48 -1.25
C GLY A 260 -14.82 -12.21 -2.75
N ALA A 261 -14.03 -11.26 -3.24
CA ALA A 261 -13.94 -10.96 -4.67
C ALA A 261 -13.38 -12.15 -5.48
N LEU A 262 -12.31 -12.80 -4.98
CA LEU A 262 -11.71 -13.96 -5.63
C LEU A 262 -12.65 -15.18 -5.64
N ILE A 263 -13.36 -15.42 -4.54
CA ILE A 263 -14.40 -16.46 -4.45
C ILE A 263 -15.50 -16.18 -5.46
N ALA A 264 -16.01 -14.94 -5.53
CA ALA A 264 -17.06 -14.57 -6.47
C ALA A 264 -16.64 -14.82 -7.93
N ILE A 265 -15.43 -14.40 -8.30
CA ILE A 265 -14.87 -14.63 -9.64
C ILE A 265 -14.81 -16.13 -9.97
N MET A 266 -14.20 -16.93 -9.10
CA MET A 266 -14.01 -18.36 -9.35
C MET A 266 -15.28 -19.19 -9.18
N ALA A 267 -16.28 -18.69 -8.45
CA ALA A 267 -17.61 -19.31 -8.38
C ALA A 267 -18.38 -19.09 -9.69
N ILE A 268 -18.28 -17.91 -10.31
CA ILE A 268 -18.91 -17.65 -11.61
C ILE A 268 -18.23 -18.47 -12.70
N PHE A 269 -16.90 -18.47 -12.75
CA PHE A 269 -16.17 -19.08 -13.85
C PHE A 269 -15.06 -20.03 -13.37
N PRO A 270 -14.98 -21.27 -13.90
CA PRO A 270 -13.94 -22.23 -13.53
C PRO A 270 -12.53 -21.65 -13.68
N TRP A 271 -11.73 -21.75 -12.63
CA TRP A 271 -10.41 -21.13 -12.56
C TRP A 271 -9.44 -21.64 -13.64
N GLN A 272 -9.64 -22.86 -14.14
CA GLN A 272 -8.83 -23.46 -15.21
C GLN A 272 -9.07 -22.80 -16.57
N LYS A 273 -10.24 -22.20 -16.78
CA LYS A 273 -10.66 -21.60 -18.05
C LYS A 273 -10.54 -20.08 -18.05
N LEU A 274 -10.18 -19.47 -16.92
CA LEU A 274 -10.05 -18.02 -16.83
C LEU A 274 -8.98 -17.50 -17.81
N PRO A 275 -9.31 -16.55 -18.68
CA PRO A 275 -8.34 -15.97 -19.60
C PRO A 275 -7.24 -15.24 -18.83
N VAL A 276 -5.99 -15.43 -19.23
CA VAL A 276 -4.84 -14.81 -18.58
C VAL A 276 -4.69 -13.33 -18.97
N ASN A 277 -5.19 -12.95 -20.15
CA ASN A 277 -5.00 -11.64 -20.75
C ASN A 277 -6.20 -10.69 -20.56
N GLU A 278 -7.28 -11.16 -19.95
CA GLU A 278 -8.45 -10.34 -19.64
C GLU A 278 -8.62 -10.22 -18.13
N SER A 279 -9.14 -9.08 -17.67
CA SER A 279 -9.42 -8.89 -16.26
C SER A 279 -10.65 -9.74 -15.85
N PRO A 280 -10.54 -10.62 -14.84
CA PRO A 280 -11.69 -11.40 -14.38
C PRO A 280 -12.84 -10.52 -13.86
N PHE A 281 -12.53 -9.30 -13.42
CA PHE A 281 -13.54 -8.31 -13.02
C PHE A 281 -14.38 -7.86 -14.23
N VAL A 282 -13.74 -7.57 -15.36
CA VAL A 282 -14.43 -7.19 -16.61
C VAL A 282 -15.37 -8.30 -17.04
N MET A 283 -14.86 -9.53 -17.06
CA MET A 283 -15.58 -10.71 -17.50
C MET A 283 -16.88 -10.93 -16.71
N VAL A 284 -16.82 -10.85 -15.38
CA VAL A 284 -18.01 -11.00 -14.52
C VAL A 284 -19.08 -9.96 -14.85
N PHE A 285 -18.71 -8.69 -15.00
CA PHE A 285 -19.69 -7.63 -15.29
C PHE A 285 -20.21 -7.68 -16.73
N GLN A 286 -19.40 -8.14 -17.70
CA GLN A 286 -19.89 -8.41 -19.06
C GLN A 286 -20.95 -9.52 -19.05
N MET A 287 -20.72 -10.60 -18.30
CA MET A 287 -21.69 -11.69 -18.14
C MET A 287 -22.98 -11.23 -17.44
N ALA A 288 -22.89 -10.26 -16.53
CA ALA A 288 -24.05 -9.63 -15.91
C ALA A 288 -24.82 -8.68 -16.85
N GLY A 289 -24.42 -8.56 -18.12
CA GLY A 289 -25.09 -7.75 -19.14
C GLY A 289 -24.56 -6.32 -19.29
N ILE A 290 -23.50 -5.94 -18.57
CA ILE A 290 -22.91 -4.61 -18.68
C ILE A 290 -22.02 -4.54 -19.92
N LYS A 291 -22.58 -4.08 -21.04
CA LYS A 291 -21.88 -3.99 -22.34
C LYS A 291 -20.59 -3.15 -22.30
N TRP A 292 -20.51 -2.16 -21.42
CA TRP A 292 -19.35 -1.28 -21.24
C TRP A 292 -18.48 -1.66 -20.03
N ALA A 293 -18.61 -2.90 -19.52
CA ALA A 293 -17.88 -3.39 -18.33
C ALA A 293 -16.36 -3.27 -18.45
N ALA A 294 -15.81 -3.45 -19.66
CA ALA A 294 -14.39 -3.22 -19.92
C ALA A 294 -13.99 -1.79 -19.54
N ALA A 295 -14.69 -0.79 -20.08
CA ALA A 295 -14.46 0.62 -19.75
C ALA A 295 -14.75 0.93 -18.27
N LEU A 296 -15.79 0.34 -17.68
CA LEU A 296 -16.13 0.51 -16.26
C LEU A 296 -14.97 0.08 -15.37
N ILE A 297 -14.54 -1.18 -15.49
CA ILE A 297 -13.48 -1.72 -14.65
C ILE A 297 -12.17 -0.99 -14.93
N ASN A 298 -11.86 -0.70 -16.19
CA ASN A 298 -10.69 0.09 -16.53
C ASN A 298 -10.68 1.45 -15.80
N PHE A 299 -11.84 2.13 -15.72
CA PHE A 299 -12.02 3.36 -14.95
C PHE A 299 -11.87 3.13 -13.44
N VAL A 300 -12.45 2.05 -12.89
CA VAL A 300 -12.29 1.69 -11.48
C VAL A 300 -10.81 1.45 -11.13
N VAL A 301 -10.05 0.72 -11.95
CA VAL A 301 -8.64 0.50 -11.67
C VAL A 301 -7.80 1.76 -11.85
N LEU A 302 -8.12 2.60 -12.84
CA LEU A 302 -7.49 3.91 -13.01
C LEU A 302 -7.69 4.78 -11.76
N THR A 303 -8.90 4.84 -11.21
CA THR A 303 -9.18 5.59 -9.97
C THR A 303 -8.49 4.96 -8.75
N ALA A 304 -8.36 3.63 -8.70
CA ALA A 304 -7.58 2.94 -7.67
C ALA A 304 -6.09 3.31 -7.73
N ALA A 305 -5.50 3.36 -8.93
CA ALA A 305 -4.11 3.75 -9.17
C ALA A 305 -3.87 5.22 -8.81
N ALA A 306 -4.77 6.11 -9.27
CA ALA A 306 -4.71 7.53 -8.96
C ALA A 306 -4.84 7.81 -7.46
N SER A 307 -5.71 7.08 -6.75
CA SER A 307 -5.87 7.13 -5.29
C SER A 307 -4.61 6.69 -4.54
N SER A 308 -4.03 5.55 -4.94
CA SER A 308 -2.78 5.05 -4.34
C SER A 308 -1.63 6.05 -4.56
N LEU A 309 -1.50 6.58 -5.78
CA LEU A 309 -0.51 7.61 -6.11
C LEU A 309 -0.74 8.91 -5.33
N ASN A 310 -1.99 9.37 -5.23
CA ASN A 310 -2.35 10.57 -4.48
C ASN A 310 -1.96 10.44 -3.00
N SER A 311 -2.30 9.31 -2.36
CA SER A 311 -1.91 8.98 -0.98
C SER A 311 -0.39 8.86 -0.81
N THR A 312 0.29 8.32 -1.82
CA THR A 312 1.76 8.22 -1.84
C THR A 312 2.42 9.58 -1.94
N LEU A 313 1.95 10.49 -2.80
CA LEU A 313 2.47 11.87 -2.92
C LEU A 313 2.25 12.65 -1.62
N TYR A 314 1.08 12.47 -1.00
CA TYR A 314 0.75 13.04 0.31
C TYR A 314 1.73 12.58 1.40
N SER A 315 2.02 11.28 1.44
CA SER A 315 2.87 10.62 2.45
C SER A 315 4.36 10.93 2.23
N THR A 316 4.86 10.77 1.00
CA THR A 316 6.26 11.07 0.63
C THR A 316 6.66 12.49 0.98
N GLY A 317 5.81 13.49 0.70
CA GLY A 317 6.11 14.88 1.00
C GLY A 317 6.25 15.15 2.50
N ARG A 318 5.36 14.60 3.33
CA ARG A 318 5.42 14.74 4.80
C ARG A 318 6.61 14.01 5.39
N HIS A 319 6.86 12.80 4.90
CA HIS A 319 7.96 11.98 5.38
C HIS A 319 9.31 12.59 5.01
N LEU A 320 9.47 13.11 3.78
CA LEU A 320 10.69 13.84 3.38
C LEU A 320 10.88 15.13 4.18
N PHE A 321 9.81 15.85 4.47
CA PHE A 321 9.85 17.02 5.36
C PHE A 321 10.30 16.63 6.77
N GLN A 322 9.81 15.52 7.32
CA GLN A 322 10.23 15.01 8.62
C GLN A 322 11.73 14.65 8.61
N ILE A 323 12.19 13.90 7.60
CA ILE A 323 13.62 13.56 7.43
C ILE A 323 14.47 14.85 7.37
N ALA A 324 14.00 15.88 6.67
CA ALA A 324 14.68 17.16 6.57
C ALA A 324 14.78 17.89 7.92
N LYS A 325 13.71 17.88 8.72
CA LYS A 325 13.73 18.44 10.09
C LYS A 325 14.66 17.66 11.02
N GLU A 326 14.71 16.34 10.90
CA GLU A 326 15.55 15.47 11.72
C GLU A 326 17.03 15.47 11.28
N THR A 327 17.33 15.98 10.08
CA THR A 327 18.70 16.10 9.55
C THR A 327 19.10 17.57 9.31
N PRO A 328 19.12 18.43 10.34
CA PRO A 328 19.31 19.87 10.19
C PRO A 328 20.69 20.24 9.64
N ASN A 329 21.67 19.33 9.65
CA ASN A 329 23.02 19.60 9.13
C ASN A 329 23.18 19.29 7.63
N SER A 330 22.14 18.77 6.96
CA SER A 330 22.19 18.49 5.53
C SER A 330 22.13 19.77 4.70
N LYS A 331 23.25 20.12 4.06
CA LYS A 331 23.34 21.28 3.15
C LYS A 331 22.33 21.18 2.00
N VAL A 332 22.12 19.97 1.46
CA VAL A 332 21.19 19.73 0.34
C VAL A 332 19.74 20.01 0.76
N MET A 333 19.31 19.46 1.91
CA MET A 333 17.94 19.66 2.40
C MET A 333 17.65 21.11 2.74
N LYS A 334 18.60 21.79 3.39
CA LYS A 334 18.51 23.23 3.69
C LYS A 334 18.48 24.09 2.44
N SER A 335 19.31 23.78 1.44
CA SER A 335 19.32 24.50 0.16
C SER A 335 17.98 24.39 -0.57
N LEU A 336 17.40 23.19 -0.58
CA LEU A 336 16.08 22.93 -1.15
C LEU A 336 14.93 23.42 -0.24
N LYS A 337 15.21 23.81 1.00
CA LYS A 337 14.26 24.19 2.08
C LYS A 337 13.18 23.13 2.32
N LEU A 338 13.58 21.87 2.38
CA LEU A 338 12.67 20.73 2.55
C LEU A 338 12.06 20.65 3.96
N ASP A 339 12.63 21.37 4.92
CA ASP A 339 12.21 21.51 6.31
C ASP A 339 11.20 22.64 6.54
N THR A 340 10.73 23.30 5.47
CA THR A 340 9.81 24.43 5.52
C THR A 340 8.41 24.08 5.07
N LEU A 341 7.42 24.76 5.66
CA LEU A 341 6.01 24.68 5.27
C LEU A 341 5.63 25.90 4.43
N ALA A 342 4.73 25.72 3.47
CA ALA A 342 4.06 26.81 2.79
C ALA A 342 3.04 27.50 3.71
N ARG A 343 2.48 28.64 3.28
CA ARG A 343 1.50 29.42 4.08
C ARG A 343 0.25 28.63 4.46
N ASN A 344 -0.11 27.62 3.67
CA ASN A 344 -1.22 26.70 3.93
C ASN A 344 -0.85 25.50 4.84
N GLY A 345 0.35 25.50 5.45
CA GLY A 345 0.80 24.44 6.36
C GLY A 345 1.20 23.13 5.67
N ILE A 346 1.39 23.15 4.35
CA ILE A 346 1.76 21.98 3.54
C ILE A 346 3.26 22.01 3.23
N PRO A 347 3.99 20.87 3.30
CA PRO A 347 5.40 20.78 2.92
C PRO A 347 5.58 20.75 1.38
N SER A 348 5.15 21.82 0.70
CA SER A 348 5.05 21.89 -0.76
C SER A 348 6.34 21.53 -1.50
N ARG A 349 7.50 21.98 -0.99
CA ARG A 349 8.80 21.71 -1.61
C ARG A 349 9.18 20.23 -1.54
N ALA A 350 8.90 19.59 -0.41
CA ALA A 350 9.15 18.16 -0.22
C ALA A 350 8.23 17.30 -1.11
N ILE A 351 6.98 17.72 -1.29
CA ILE A 351 6.04 17.10 -2.25
C ILE A 351 6.59 17.23 -3.68
N ILE A 352 7.00 18.43 -4.09
CA ILE A 352 7.53 18.68 -5.45
C ILE A 352 8.79 17.84 -5.71
N VAL A 353 9.74 17.80 -4.77
CA VAL A 353 10.94 16.97 -4.93
C VAL A 353 10.56 15.49 -5.02
N SER A 354 9.66 15.01 -4.18
CA SER A 354 9.20 13.61 -4.26
C SER A 354 8.53 13.31 -5.59
N ALA A 355 7.67 14.20 -6.09
CA ALA A 355 7.05 14.08 -7.41
C ALA A 355 8.08 14.06 -8.55
N ILE A 356 9.10 14.92 -8.51
CA ILE A 356 10.18 14.92 -9.50
C ILE A 356 10.92 13.58 -9.52
N VAL A 357 11.17 12.97 -8.36
CA VAL A 357 11.80 11.64 -8.31
C VAL A 357 10.85 10.57 -8.86
N VAL A 358 9.54 10.66 -8.58
CA VAL A 358 8.54 9.77 -9.20
C VAL A 358 8.52 9.92 -10.73
N CYS A 359 8.74 11.12 -11.28
CA CYS A 359 8.83 11.33 -12.74
C CYS A 359 9.89 10.45 -13.41
N ILE A 360 10.90 9.95 -12.67
CA ILE A 360 11.92 9.05 -13.23
C ILE A 360 11.29 7.79 -13.82
N SER A 361 10.13 7.34 -13.32
CA SER A 361 9.38 6.20 -13.86
C SER A 361 9.04 6.34 -15.35
N ALA A 362 8.80 7.57 -15.81
CA ALA A 362 8.50 7.88 -17.20
C ALA A 362 9.65 7.50 -18.14
N PHE A 363 10.88 7.52 -17.64
CA PHE A 363 12.08 7.13 -18.38
C PHE A 363 12.38 5.63 -18.27
N ILE A 364 12.03 4.98 -17.14
CA ILE A 364 12.26 3.54 -16.94
C ILE A 364 11.52 2.71 -18.01
N ASN A 365 10.32 3.14 -18.39
CA ASN A 365 9.53 2.47 -19.43
C ASN A 365 10.18 2.46 -20.82
N VAL A 366 11.16 3.33 -21.07
CA VAL A 366 11.83 3.46 -22.37
C VAL A 366 13.22 2.81 -22.35
N LEU A 367 13.68 2.31 -21.19
CA LEU A 367 15.01 1.71 -21.08
C LEU A 367 15.10 0.36 -21.82
N PRO A 368 16.12 0.17 -22.67
CA PRO A 368 16.39 -1.12 -23.30
C PRO A 368 16.54 -2.23 -22.25
N GLY A 369 15.80 -3.32 -22.42
CA GLY A 369 15.86 -4.50 -21.53
C GLY A 369 14.87 -4.51 -20.37
N VAL A 370 14.05 -3.45 -20.18
CA VAL A 370 12.94 -3.46 -19.22
C VAL A 370 11.67 -3.95 -19.91
N SER A 371 11.31 -5.22 -19.70
CA SER A 371 10.08 -5.80 -20.27
C SER A 371 8.82 -5.56 -19.44
N ASP A 372 8.97 -5.35 -18.13
CA ASP A 372 7.87 -5.13 -17.19
C ASP A 372 8.34 -4.13 -16.12
N ALA A 373 8.23 -2.84 -16.45
CA ALA A 373 8.67 -1.76 -15.56
C ALA A 373 7.87 -1.74 -14.25
N PHE A 374 6.57 -2.04 -14.31
CA PHE A 374 5.74 -2.14 -13.12
C PHE A 374 6.27 -3.21 -12.17
N ALA A 375 6.51 -4.44 -12.66
CA ALA A 375 7.01 -5.52 -11.81
C ALA A 375 8.41 -5.22 -11.26
N LEU A 376 9.30 -4.63 -12.06
CA LEU A 376 10.64 -4.23 -11.62
C LEU A 376 10.59 -3.22 -10.46
N ILE A 377 9.80 -2.15 -10.62
CA ILE A 377 9.66 -1.08 -9.62
C ILE A 377 8.93 -1.62 -8.37
N ALA A 378 7.85 -2.37 -8.55
CA ALA A 378 7.08 -2.97 -7.46
C ALA A 378 7.93 -3.94 -6.63
N ALA A 379 8.79 -4.76 -7.27
CA ALA A 379 9.72 -5.63 -6.58
C ALA A 379 10.79 -4.84 -5.81
N SER A 380 11.30 -3.76 -6.40
CA SER A 380 12.27 -2.85 -5.75
C SER A 380 11.69 -2.21 -4.50
N SER A 381 10.44 -1.72 -4.57
CA SER A 381 9.67 -1.25 -3.41
C SER A 381 9.54 -2.34 -2.36
N SER A 382 9.03 -3.51 -2.77
CA SER A 382 8.70 -4.62 -1.86
C SER A 382 9.91 -5.11 -1.08
N GLY A 383 11.07 -5.22 -1.72
CA GLY A 383 12.30 -5.66 -1.06
C GLY A 383 12.71 -4.72 0.08
N VAL A 384 12.66 -3.41 -0.14
CA VAL A 384 13.02 -2.42 0.88
C VAL A 384 11.94 -2.33 1.97
N TYR A 385 10.65 -2.41 1.61
CA TYR A 385 9.53 -2.47 2.55
C TYR A 385 9.65 -3.64 3.54
N ILE A 386 10.00 -4.82 3.04
CA ILE A 386 10.17 -6.01 3.85
C ILE A 386 11.24 -5.78 4.93
N ALA A 387 12.37 -5.15 4.58
CA ALA A 387 13.40 -4.83 5.56
C ALA A 387 12.88 -3.88 6.66
N ILE A 388 12.11 -2.85 6.27
CA ILE A 388 11.49 -1.92 7.22
C ILE A 388 10.50 -2.63 8.14
N TYR A 389 9.66 -3.52 7.60
CA TYR A 389 8.70 -4.28 8.39
C TYR A 389 9.38 -5.27 9.34
N ILE A 390 10.48 -5.91 8.92
CA ILE A 390 11.31 -6.73 9.81
C ILE A 390 11.87 -5.87 10.96
N LEU A 391 12.42 -4.69 10.66
CA LEU A 391 12.92 -3.76 11.68
C LEU A 391 11.81 -3.28 12.62
N THR A 392 10.60 -3.05 12.12
CA THR A 392 9.43 -2.73 12.94
C THR A 392 9.09 -3.87 13.90
N MET A 393 9.09 -5.12 13.44
CA MET A 393 8.83 -6.28 14.28
C MET A 393 9.93 -6.46 15.35
N LEU A 394 11.19 -6.21 15.00
CA LEU A 394 12.32 -6.20 15.94
C LEU A 394 12.21 -5.06 16.96
N ALA A 395 11.79 -3.87 16.53
CA ALA A 395 11.53 -2.74 17.42
C ALA A 395 10.42 -3.08 18.42
N HIS A 396 9.35 -3.73 17.96
CA HIS A 396 8.28 -4.22 18.83
C HIS A 396 8.76 -5.27 19.86
N LEU A 397 9.65 -6.20 19.47
CA LEU A 397 10.23 -7.15 20.43
C LEU A 397 11.04 -6.45 21.54
N LYS A 398 11.77 -5.39 21.20
CA LYS A 398 12.50 -4.59 22.19
C LYS A 398 11.57 -3.72 23.02
N TYR A 399 10.54 -3.13 22.43
CA TYR A 399 9.48 -2.43 23.14
C TYR A 399 8.85 -3.31 24.23
N ARG A 400 8.47 -4.55 23.90
CA ARG A 400 7.91 -5.54 24.85
C ARG A 400 8.86 -5.94 25.99
N LYS A 401 10.15 -5.59 25.89
CA LYS A 401 11.17 -5.80 26.95
C LYS A 401 11.59 -4.49 27.62
N SER A 402 11.07 -3.35 27.18
CA SER A 402 11.42 -2.02 27.69
C SER A 402 10.57 -1.65 28.91
N GLN A 403 11.04 -0.68 29.70
CA GLN A 403 10.30 -0.15 30.85
C GLN A 403 9.08 0.68 30.43
N GLU A 404 9.00 1.10 29.17
CA GLU A 404 7.87 1.87 28.61
C GLU A 404 6.70 0.98 28.20
N PHE A 405 6.83 -0.34 28.34
CA PHE A 405 5.80 -1.28 27.97
C PHE A 405 4.51 -1.06 28.77
N MET A 406 3.43 -0.76 28.05
CA MET A 406 2.11 -0.52 28.62
C MET A 406 1.28 -1.81 28.64
N ALA A 407 1.31 -2.54 29.76
CA ALA A 407 0.67 -3.85 29.92
C ALA A 407 -0.87 -3.80 29.88
N ASP A 408 -1.47 -2.68 30.26
CA ASP A 408 -2.91 -2.42 30.25
C ASP A 408 -3.42 -1.81 28.92
N GLY A 409 -2.54 -1.72 27.92
CA GLY A 409 -2.85 -1.12 26.62
C GLY A 409 -3.41 -2.07 25.56
N PHE A 410 -3.31 -1.64 24.30
CA PHE A 410 -3.65 -2.45 23.13
C PHE A 410 -2.49 -3.41 22.80
N LEU A 411 -2.66 -4.72 23.03
CA LEU A 411 -1.56 -5.69 22.94
C LEU A 411 -1.63 -6.59 21.70
N MET A 412 -0.50 -6.87 21.06
CA MET A 412 -0.33 -7.97 20.14
C MET A 412 -0.40 -9.31 20.90
N PRO A 413 -1.37 -10.19 20.59
CA PRO A 413 -1.49 -11.48 21.27
C PRO A 413 -0.27 -12.36 20.96
N ALA A 414 0.10 -13.23 21.91
CA ALA A 414 1.15 -14.25 21.73
C ALA A 414 2.44 -13.75 21.04
N TYR A 415 2.86 -12.51 21.35
CA TYR A 415 3.96 -11.83 20.63
C TYR A 415 5.26 -12.66 20.59
N LYS A 416 5.54 -13.49 21.61
CA LYS A 416 6.73 -14.35 21.66
C LYS A 416 6.79 -15.37 20.51
N ILE A 417 5.64 -15.77 19.96
CA ILE A 417 5.54 -16.71 18.83
C ILE A 417 5.20 -15.95 17.55
N LEU A 418 4.16 -15.12 17.60
CA LEU A 418 3.62 -14.47 16.41
C LEU A 418 4.59 -13.43 15.82
N ASN A 419 5.37 -12.73 16.64
CA ASN A 419 6.29 -11.73 16.11
C ASN A 419 7.48 -12.36 15.35
N PRO A 420 8.22 -13.34 15.89
CA PRO A 420 9.22 -14.08 15.11
C PRO A 420 8.65 -14.78 13.88
N LEU A 421 7.43 -15.32 13.96
CA LEU A 421 6.77 -15.94 12.82
C LEU A 421 6.47 -14.93 11.70
N THR A 422 6.02 -13.72 12.04
CA THR A 422 5.86 -12.63 11.07
C THR A 422 7.18 -12.22 10.43
N ILE A 423 8.28 -12.18 11.19
CA ILE A 423 9.62 -11.93 10.62
C ILE A 423 10.00 -13.03 9.63
N ALA A 424 9.82 -14.30 10.00
CA ALA A 424 10.11 -15.44 9.13
C ALA A 424 9.29 -15.40 7.84
N PHE A 425 8.01 -15.01 7.93
CA PHE A 425 7.15 -14.81 6.76
C PHE A 425 7.67 -13.70 5.85
N PHE A 426 8.06 -12.55 6.39
CA PHE A 426 8.61 -11.47 5.57
C PHE A 426 9.93 -11.88 4.89
N VAL A 427 10.80 -12.63 5.58
CA VAL A 427 12.00 -13.22 4.96
C VAL A 427 11.62 -14.18 3.82
N PHE A 428 10.60 -15.02 4.00
CA PHE A 428 10.09 -15.89 2.95
C PHE A 428 9.59 -15.08 1.73
N VAL A 429 8.79 -14.03 1.93
CA VAL A 429 8.34 -13.16 0.83
C VAL A 429 9.53 -12.49 0.13
N PHE A 430 10.55 -12.07 0.88
CA PHE A 430 11.77 -11.50 0.30
C PHE A 430 12.48 -12.48 -0.61
N VAL A 431 12.61 -13.75 -0.19
CA VAL A 431 13.18 -14.82 -1.04
C VAL A 431 12.33 -15.05 -2.29
N CYS A 432 11.00 -14.93 -2.19
CA CYS A 432 10.11 -15.08 -3.34
C CYS A 432 10.36 -14.02 -4.43
N LEU A 433 10.90 -12.84 -4.09
CA LEU A 433 11.27 -11.80 -5.07
C LEU A 433 12.33 -12.29 -6.07
N PHE A 434 13.15 -13.26 -5.70
CA PHE A 434 14.21 -13.80 -6.56
C PHE A 434 13.74 -14.89 -7.52
N LEU A 435 12.49 -15.36 -7.37
CA LEU A 435 11.99 -16.49 -8.14
C LEU A 435 11.53 -16.09 -9.55
N GLN A 436 11.08 -14.85 -9.76
CA GLN A 436 10.65 -14.37 -11.08
C GLN A 436 11.71 -13.52 -11.77
N LYS A 437 11.90 -13.75 -13.08
CA LYS A 437 12.83 -12.97 -13.93
C LYS A 437 12.51 -11.46 -13.93
N SER A 438 11.23 -11.10 -13.90
CA SER A 438 10.78 -9.70 -13.90
C SER A 438 11.06 -8.97 -12.58
N THR A 439 11.30 -9.69 -11.49
CA THR A 439 11.46 -9.11 -10.14
C THR A 439 12.85 -9.26 -9.57
N VAL A 440 13.65 -10.21 -10.08
CA VAL A 440 15.00 -10.51 -9.56
C VAL A 440 15.93 -9.31 -9.58
N VAL A 441 15.87 -8.48 -10.63
CA VAL A 441 16.71 -7.27 -10.74
C VAL A 441 16.36 -6.27 -9.64
N GLY A 442 15.06 -6.06 -9.39
CA GLY A 442 14.59 -5.22 -8.29
C GLY A 442 14.97 -5.78 -6.92
N ALA A 443 14.90 -7.10 -6.76
CA ALA A 443 15.31 -7.80 -5.54
C ALA A 443 16.81 -7.63 -5.25
N ILE A 444 17.67 -7.77 -6.28
CA ILE A 444 19.11 -7.52 -6.17
C ILE A 444 19.37 -6.05 -5.78
N GLY A 445 18.69 -5.10 -6.43
CA GLY A 445 18.79 -3.69 -6.08
C GLY A 445 18.39 -3.42 -4.63
N ALA A 446 17.32 -4.06 -4.13
CA ALA A 446 16.92 -3.97 -2.74
C ALA A 446 17.97 -4.56 -1.79
N VAL A 447 18.61 -5.69 -2.11
CA VAL A 447 19.73 -6.24 -1.31
C VAL A 447 20.88 -5.25 -1.23
N ILE A 448 21.30 -4.70 -2.37
CA ILE A 448 22.39 -3.72 -2.43
C ILE A 448 22.04 -2.52 -1.55
N TRP A 449 20.82 -1.99 -1.66
CA TRP A 449 20.34 -0.89 -0.83
C TRP A 449 20.39 -1.26 0.66
N ILE A 450 19.77 -2.38 1.06
CA ILE A 450 19.69 -2.82 2.46
C ILE A 450 21.09 -2.97 3.06
N VAL A 451 22.01 -3.62 2.34
CA VAL A 451 23.37 -3.89 2.83
C VAL A 451 24.21 -2.61 2.84
N VAL A 452 24.36 -1.95 1.70
CA VAL A 452 25.27 -0.80 1.57
C VAL A 452 24.75 0.39 2.38
N PHE A 453 23.48 0.75 2.22
CA PHE A 453 22.90 1.87 2.94
C PHE A 453 22.68 1.54 4.43
N GLY A 454 22.39 0.29 4.77
CA GLY A 454 22.32 -0.17 6.16
C GLY A 454 23.66 -0.03 6.89
N ILE A 455 24.76 -0.48 6.27
CA ILE A 455 26.12 -0.32 6.80
C ILE A 455 26.46 1.17 6.96
N TYR A 456 26.28 1.96 5.91
CA TYR A 456 26.53 3.41 5.96
C TYR A 456 25.75 4.10 7.08
N SER A 457 24.46 3.79 7.22
CA SER A 457 23.57 4.41 8.21
C SER A 457 24.01 4.13 9.64
N ASN A 458 24.43 2.89 9.92
CA ASN A 458 24.92 2.48 11.23
C ASN A 458 26.30 3.07 11.52
N LEU A 459 27.24 3.06 10.56
CA LEU A 459 28.56 3.68 10.73
C LEU A 459 28.48 5.17 11.03
N LYS A 460 27.58 5.88 10.33
CA LYS A 460 27.37 7.32 10.53
C LYS A 460 26.88 7.69 11.93
N HIS A 461 26.15 6.80 12.59
CA HIS A 461 25.52 7.03 13.90
C HIS A 461 26.05 6.10 15.00
N SER A 462 27.20 5.45 14.78
CA SER A 462 27.89 4.61 15.76
C SER A 462 28.74 5.43 16.75
N LYS A 463 28.74 6.75 16.63
CA LYS A 463 29.31 7.72 17.58
C LYS A 463 28.16 8.49 18.21
#